data_AF-A0A255Z874-F1
#
_entry.id   AF-A0A255Z874-F1
#
_cell.length_a   1.000
_cell.length_b   1.000
_cell.length_c   1.000
_cell.angle_alpha   90.00
_cell.angle_beta   90.00
_cell.angle_gamma   90.00
#
_symmetry.space_group_name_H-M   'P 1'
#
loop_
_entity.id
_entity.type
_entity.pdbx_description
1 polymer ?
#
loop_
_entity_poly.entity_id
_entity_poly.type
_entity_poly.pdbx_seq_one_letter_code
_entity_poly.pdbx_strand_id
1 'polypeptide(L)'
;MFATQISCGHKAEIKEKYCGVEMSGFEVLDYKKMGDDGYDYTEDDKLLLSELKTGINNLFDNKEAIEVYFAMKDKGRIALYIVAPDDKAMVEKISCYVLASGFKNLPPSRNLLFYTNEHNSLVAAVKTKPVNT
;
A
#
# COMPACT_ATOMS: atom_id res chain seq x y z
N MET A 1 8.62 -21.34 -45.07
CA MET A 1 7.82 -22.10 -44.08
C MET A 1 7.63 -21.19 -42.87
N PHE A 2 6.40 -20.77 -42.62
CA PHE A 2 6.03 -19.98 -41.44
C PHE A 2 5.75 -20.93 -40.28
N ALA A 3 6.52 -20.78 -39.21
CA ALA A 3 6.20 -21.11 -37.81
C ALA A 3 7.42 -20.57 -37.02
N THR A 4 7.32 -19.89 -35.87
CA THR A 4 6.53 -20.29 -34.71
C THR A 4 6.42 -19.08 -33.77
N GLN A 5 5.18 -18.75 -33.40
CA GLN A 5 4.70 -18.14 -32.15
C GLN A 5 5.62 -17.14 -31.40
N ILE A 6 5.30 -15.84 -31.56
CA ILE A 6 5.60 -14.81 -30.57
C ILE A 6 4.63 -15.05 -29.40
N SER A 7 5.04 -15.88 -28.44
CA SER A 7 4.44 -15.91 -27.10
C SER A 7 5.35 -15.13 -26.16
N CYS A 8 5.21 -13.81 -26.15
CA CYS A 8 5.74 -12.96 -25.07
C CYS A 8 4.59 -12.54 -24.17
N GLY A 9 3.88 -13.53 -23.63
CA GLY A 9 2.91 -13.39 -22.57
C GLY A 9 3.42 -14.06 -21.30
N HIS A 10 4.58 -13.64 -20.78
CA HIS A 10 4.92 -13.98 -19.40
C HIS A 10 3.96 -13.20 -18.50
N LYS A 11 2.88 -13.85 -18.06
CA LYS A 11 2.08 -13.36 -16.93
C LYS A 11 3.07 -13.11 -15.80
N ALA A 12 3.21 -11.85 -15.39
CA ALA A 12 4.01 -11.52 -14.22
C ALA A 12 3.50 -12.37 -13.05
N GLU A 13 4.37 -13.22 -12.50
CA GLU A 13 4.01 -14.06 -11.37
C GLU A 13 3.63 -13.16 -10.20
N ILE A 14 2.45 -13.39 -9.65
CA ILE A 14 1.96 -12.68 -8.47
C ILE A 14 2.77 -13.21 -7.28
N LYS A 15 3.71 -12.40 -6.80
CA LYS A 15 4.50 -12.74 -5.61
C LYS A 15 3.71 -12.35 -4.36
N GLU A 16 3.25 -13.34 -3.60
CA GLU A 16 2.65 -13.09 -2.30
C GLU A 16 3.68 -12.42 -1.38
N LYS A 17 3.25 -11.41 -0.63
CA LYS A 17 4.10 -10.68 0.32
C LYS A 17 3.26 -10.24 1.51
N TYR A 18 3.64 -10.70 2.69
CA TYR A 18 2.86 -10.52 3.92
C TYR A 18 1.40 -11.00 3.69
N CYS A 19 0.41 -10.20 4.07
CA CYS A 19 -1.01 -10.49 3.80
C CYS A 19 -1.54 -10.03 2.44
N GLY A 20 -0.65 -9.62 1.52
CA GLY A 20 -1.01 -9.12 0.19
C GLY A 20 -0.13 -9.72 -0.90
N VAL A 21 0.10 -8.92 -1.94
CA VAL A 21 1.01 -9.25 -3.04
C VAL A 21 1.95 -8.08 -3.29
N GLU A 22 3.14 -8.38 -3.78
CA GLU A 22 4.12 -7.36 -4.16
C GLU A 22 3.58 -6.52 -5.33
N MET A 23 3.75 -5.20 -5.25
CA MET A 23 3.48 -4.33 -6.39
C MET A 23 4.59 -4.46 -7.44
N SER A 24 4.23 -4.30 -8.71
CA SER A 24 5.24 -4.17 -9.75
C SER A 24 6.00 -2.85 -9.61
N GLY A 25 7.23 -2.79 -10.13
CA GLY A 25 8.03 -1.56 -10.11
C GLY A 25 7.34 -0.38 -10.79
N PHE A 26 6.56 -0.62 -11.85
CA PHE A 26 5.78 0.43 -12.52
C PHE A 26 4.67 0.99 -11.61
N GLU A 27 3.91 0.12 -10.93
CA GLU A 27 2.88 0.55 -9.98
C GLU A 27 3.47 1.37 -8.83
N VAL A 28 4.65 0.97 -8.34
CA VAL A 28 5.36 1.72 -7.29
C VAL A 28 5.72 3.13 -7.78
N LEU A 29 6.24 3.26 -8.99
CA LEU A 29 6.60 4.56 -9.57
C LEU A 29 5.38 5.45 -9.78
N ASP A 30 4.28 4.89 -10.28
CA ASP A 30 3.03 5.62 -10.49
C ASP A 30 2.48 6.16 -9.16
N TYR A 31 2.38 5.30 -8.14
CA TYR A 31 1.93 5.74 -6.84
C TYR A 31 2.91 6.69 -6.17
N LYS A 32 4.23 6.52 -6.35
CA LYS A 32 5.25 7.48 -5.88
C LYS A 32 5.00 8.88 -6.48
N LYS A 33 4.77 8.94 -7.79
CA LYS A 33 4.48 10.20 -8.46
C LYS A 33 3.23 10.87 -7.90
N MET A 34 2.14 10.11 -7.69
CA MET A 34 0.88 10.65 -7.19
C MET A 34 1.01 11.28 -5.79
N GLY A 35 1.75 10.67 -4.87
CA GLY A 35 1.93 11.25 -3.55
C GLY A 35 3.01 12.33 -3.50
N ASP A 36 4.00 12.32 -4.40
CA ASP A 36 4.92 13.46 -4.60
C ASP A 36 4.16 14.70 -5.13
N ASP A 37 3.12 14.50 -5.96
CA ASP A 37 2.22 15.56 -6.45
C ASP A 37 1.26 16.10 -5.35
N GLY A 38 1.16 15.38 -4.22
CA GLY A 38 0.31 15.74 -3.08
C GLY A 38 -1.14 15.25 -3.21
N TYR A 39 -1.88 15.31 -2.09
CA TYR A 39 -3.29 14.91 -2.04
C TYR A 39 -4.13 15.98 -1.32
N ASP A 40 -5.22 16.40 -1.97
CA ASP A 40 -6.16 17.36 -1.42
C ASP A 40 -7.18 16.66 -0.50
N TYR A 41 -7.03 16.85 0.81
CA TYR A 41 -7.85 16.18 1.81
C TYR A 41 -9.22 16.84 1.99
N THR A 42 -10.27 16.04 1.79
CA THR A 42 -11.60 16.36 2.31
C THR A 42 -11.68 16.13 3.83
N GLU A 43 -12.73 16.63 4.49
CA GLU A 43 -12.93 16.36 5.93
C GLU A 43 -13.12 14.86 6.22
N ASP A 44 -13.83 14.14 5.37
CA ASP A 44 -13.97 12.68 5.47
C ASP A 44 -12.62 11.97 5.33
N ASP A 45 -11.74 12.47 4.46
CA ASP A 45 -10.39 11.92 4.31
C ASP A 45 -9.54 12.14 5.56
N LYS A 46 -9.66 13.30 6.21
CA LYS A 46 -8.95 13.58 7.46
C LYS A 46 -9.41 12.65 8.58
N LEU A 47 -10.72 12.40 8.67
CA LEU A 47 -11.29 11.44 9.63
C LEU A 47 -10.77 10.02 9.37
N LEU A 48 -10.85 9.56 8.13
CA LEU A 48 -10.34 8.24 7.75
C LEU A 48 -8.83 8.10 8.00
N LEU A 49 -8.05 9.14 7.68
CA LEU A 49 -6.62 9.15 7.91
C LEU A 49 -6.31 9.09 9.42
N SER A 50 -7.06 9.83 10.24
CA SER A 50 -6.93 9.78 11.69
C SER A 50 -7.25 8.40 12.25
N GLU A 51 -8.34 7.77 11.81
CA GLU A 51 -8.70 6.40 12.21
C GLU A 51 -7.62 5.39 11.83
N LEU A 52 -7.07 5.49 10.62
CA LEU A 52 -5.98 4.64 10.16
C LEU A 52 -4.72 4.83 11.00
N LYS A 53 -4.32 6.08 11.24
CA LYS A 53 -3.14 6.41 12.07
C LYS A 53 -3.30 5.88 13.47
N THR A 54 -4.45 6.10 14.11
CA THR A 54 -4.73 5.60 15.46
C THR A 54 -4.74 4.07 15.48
N GLY A 55 -5.43 3.43 14.53
CA GLY A 55 -5.49 1.98 14.43
C GLY A 55 -4.11 1.34 14.27
N ILE A 56 -3.26 1.91 13.41
CA ILE A 56 -1.89 1.45 13.18
C ILE A 56 -1.01 1.69 14.41
N ASN A 57 -1.01 2.88 15.00
CA ASN A 57 -0.18 3.18 16.17
C ASN A 57 -0.57 2.33 17.40
N ASN A 58 -1.85 2.01 17.56
CA ASN A 58 -2.33 1.11 18.60
C ASN A 58 -1.80 -0.33 18.47
N LEU A 59 -1.35 -0.76 17.29
CA LEU A 59 -0.67 -2.06 17.14
C LEU A 59 0.67 -2.12 17.89
N PHE A 60 1.22 -0.97 18.27
CA PHE A 60 2.55 -0.81 18.86
C PHE A 60 2.51 0.05 20.13
N ASP A 61 1.39 0.07 20.85
CA ASP A 61 1.18 0.88 22.08
C ASP A 61 1.50 2.38 21.93
N ASN A 62 1.39 2.94 20.72
CA ASN A 62 1.77 4.33 20.40
C ASN A 62 3.25 4.68 20.70
N LYS A 63 4.14 3.69 20.68
CA LYS A 63 5.58 3.88 20.95
C LYS A 63 6.40 4.18 19.69
N GLU A 64 5.84 3.89 18.52
CA GLU A 64 6.54 3.98 17.24
C GLU A 64 6.15 5.25 16.50
N ALA A 65 7.13 5.87 15.83
CA ALA A 65 6.88 7.02 14.97
C ALA A 65 6.37 6.53 13.61
N ILE A 66 5.07 6.26 13.53
CA ILE A 66 4.42 5.82 12.28
C ILE A 66 3.56 6.94 11.72
N GLU A 67 3.93 7.40 10.53
CA GLU A 67 3.15 8.36 9.78
C GLU A 67 2.44 7.68 8.61
N VAL A 68 1.26 8.21 8.28
CA VAL A 68 0.44 7.70 7.19
C VAL A 68 -0.03 8.90 6.37
N TYR A 69 0.01 8.76 5.05
CA TYR A 69 -0.47 9.75 4.09
C TYR A 69 -1.22 9.06 2.95
N PHE A 70 -2.18 9.76 2.36
CA PHE A 70 -2.81 9.32 1.12
C PHE A 70 -1.97 9.80 -0.05
N ALA A 71 -1.55 8.87 -0.90
CA ALA A 71 -1.03 9.17 -2.22
C ALA A 71 -2.18 9.31 -3.23
N MET A 72 -3.25 8.53 -3.04
CA MET A 72 -4.49 8.69 -3.79
C MET A 72 -5.67 8.01 -3.07
N LYS A 73 -6.89 8.45 -3.36
CA LYS A 73 -8.12 7.78 -2.92
C LYS A 73 -9.27 8.07 -3.88
N ASP A 74 -9.96 7.01 -4.27
CA ASP A 74 -11.25 7.06 -4.96
C ASP A 74 -12.21 5.99 -4.38
N LYS A 75 -13.35 5.74 -5.02
CA LYS A 75 -14.34 4.77 -4.53
C LYS A 75 -13.85 3.31 -4.60
N GLY A 76 -12.97 2.99 -5.53
CA GLY A 76 -12.48 1.63 -5.78
C GLY A 76 -11.12 1.34 -5.16
N ARG A 77 -10.28 2.36 -4.99
CA ARG A 77 -8.91 2.19 -4.52
C ARG A 77 -8.39 3.31 -3.62
N ILE A 78 -7.42 2.94 -2.79
CA ILE A 78 -6.62 3.85 -1.98
C ILE A 78 -5.14 3.46 -2.10
N ALA A 79 -4.27 4.46 -2.11
CA ALA A 79 -2.83 4.28 -1.97
C ALA A 79 -2.35 5.04 -0.74
N LEU A 80 -1.65 4.35 0.15
CA LEU A 80 -1.13 4.87 1.40
C LEU A 80 0.40 4.89 1.35
N TYR A 81 0.98 6.02 1.73
CA TYR A 81 2.36 6.07 2.17
C TYR A 81 2.41 5.88 3.66
N ILE A 82 3.27 4.96 4.08
CA ILE A 82 3.48 4.64 5.48
C ILE A 82 4.96 4.84 5.75
N VAL A 83 5.26 5.82 6.59
CA VAL A 83 6.62 6.12 7.02
C VAL A 83 6.79 5.47 8.38
N ALA A 84 7.71 4.52 8.47
CA ALA A 84 7.92 3.72 9.66
C ALA A 84 9.39 3.30 9.77
N PRO A 85 9.86 2.90 10.97
CA PRO A 85 11.14 2.23 11.11
C PRO A 85 11.30 1.05 10.13
N ASP A 86 12.54 0.82 9.68
CA ASP A 86 12.89 -0.32 8.82
C ASP A 86 12.89 -1.64 9.63
N ASP A 87 11.70 -2.07 10.01
CA ASP A 87 11.46 -3.35 10.69
C ASP A 87 10.47 -4.19 9.89
N LYS A 88 10.93 -5.34 9.42
CA LYS A 88 10.13 -6.29 8.64
C LYS A 88 8.89 -6.75 9.40
N ALA A 89 8.98 -6.97 10.72
CA ALA A 89 7.85 -7.44 11.52
C ALA A 89 6.77 -6.34 11.64
N MET A 90 7.18 -5.09 11.76
CA MET A 90 6.29 -3.93 11.72
C MET A 90 5.59 -3.81 10.36
N VAL A 91 6.34 -3.84 9.26
CA VAL A 91 5.78 -3.77 7.89
C VAL A 91 4.75 -4.88 7.67
N GLU A 92 5.05 -6.11 8.09
CA GLU A 92 4.13 -7.23 8.01
C GLU A 92 2.84 -6.98 8.81
N LYS A 93 2.98 -6.58 10.07
CA LYS A 93 1.85 -6.35 10.98
C LYS A 93 0.92 -5.25 10.46
N ILE A 94 1.49 -4.13 9.98
CA ILE A 94 0.72 -3.03 9.39
C ILE A 94 0.06 -3.48 8.09
N SER A 95 0.79 -4.18 7.21
CA SER A 95 0.24 -4.70 5.95
C SER A 95 -0.95 -5.60 6.22
N CYS A 96 -0.82 -6.54 7.15
CA CYS A 96 -1.90 -7.44 7.54
C CYS A 96 -3.07 -6.69 8.16
N TYR A 97 -2.81 -5.74 9.05
CA TYR A 97 -3.87 -4.93 9.65
C TYR A 97 -4.65 -4.15 8.60
N VAL A 98 -3.98 -3.43 7.69
CA VAL A 98 -4.66 -2.57 6.69
C VAL A 98 -5.28 -3.39 5.57
N LEU A 99 -4.70 -4.52 5.16
CA LEU A 99 -5.25 -5.34 4.06
C LEU A 99 -6.35 -6.30 4.51
N ALA A 100 -6.29 -6.85 5.73
CA ALA A 100 -7.26 -7.83 6.23
C ALA A 100 -8.47 -7.19 6.93
N SER A 101 -8.39 -5.92 7.34
CA SER A 101 -9.43 -5.26 8.14
C SER A 101 -10.69 -4.89 7.34
N GLY A 102 -11.85 -5.08 7.98
CA GLY A 102 -13.15 -4.60 7.51
C GLY A 102 -13.41 -3.13 7.86
N PHE A 103 -12.44 -2.23 7.67
CA PHE A 103 -12.69 -0.80 7.82
C PHE A 103 -13.84 -0.40 6.89
N LYS A 104 -14.92 0.10 7.47
CA LYS A 104 -16.19 0.38 6.78
C LYS A 104 -16.04 1.34 5.60
N ASN A 105 -15.02 2.20 5.63
CA ASN A 105 -14.80 3.29 4.68
C ASN A 105 -13.49 3.16 3.87
N LEU A 106 -12.77 2.05 4.00
CA LEU A 106 -11.59 1.80 3.18
C LEU A 106 -12.00 1.20 1.84
N PRO A 107 -11.54 1.77 0.70
CA PRO A 107 -11.73 1.15 -0.60
C PRO A 107 -11.20 -0.30 -0.64
N PRO A 108 -11.78 -1.16 -1.50
CA PRO A 108 -11.43 -2.57 -1.54
C PRO A 108 -10.00 -2.81 -2.07
N SER A 109 -9.54 -2.02 -3.05
CA SER A 109 -8.15 -2.06 -3.50
C SER A 109 -7.30 -1.13 -2.63
N ARG A 110 -6.33 -1.71 -1.93
CA ARG A 110 -5.48 -0.99 -0.98
C ARG A 110 -4.04 -1.21 -1.41
N ASN A 111 -3.30 -0.12 -1.56
CA ASN A 111 -1.93 -0.13 -2.03
C ASN A 111 -1.09 0.56 -0.94
N LEU A 112 -0.11 -0.15 -0.37
CA LEU A 112 0.69 0.32 0.75
C LEU A 112 2.14 0.46 0.28
N LEU A 113 2.69 1.67 0.35
CA LEU A 113 4.09 1.94 0.09
C LEU A 113 4.76 2.31 1.41
N PHE A 114 5.72 1.49 1.84
CA PHE A 114 6.44 1.66 3.08
C PHE A 114 7.77 2.36 2.81
N TYR A 115 7.99 3.48 3.49
CA TYR A 115 9.22 4.26 3.44
C TYR A 115 9.86 4.30 4.82
N THR A 116 11.18 4.42 4.87
CA THR A 116 11.89 4.72 6.12
C THR A 116 11.72 6.19 6.51
N ASN A 117 12.10 6.53 7.74
CA ASN A 117 12.06 7.89 8.30
C ASN A 117 12.84 8.95 7.49
N GLU A 118 13.70 8.54 6.54
CA GLU A 118 14.37 9.46 5.61
C GLU A 118 13.49 9.80 4.39
N HIS A 119 12.25 9.29 4.32
CA HIS A 119 11.23 9.45 3.27
C HIS A 119 11.67 9.09 1.84
N ASN A 120 12.91 8.61 1.65
CA ASN A 120 13.53 8.41 0.34
C ASN A 120 13.80 6.93 0.00
N SER A 121 13.72 6.04 0.99
CA SER A 121 14.02 4.62 0.81
C SER A 121 12.75 3.78 0.95
N LEU A 122 12.29 3.21 -0.17
CA LEU A 122 11.17 2.27 -0.19
C LEU A 122 11.61 0.92 0.40
N VAL A 123 10.95 0.51 1.48
CA VAL A 123 11.20 -0.77 2.18
C VAL A 123 10.35 -1.88 1.59
N ALA A 124 9.09 -1.59 1.31
CA ALA A 124 8.15 -2.55 0.73
C ALA A 124 7.01 -1.83 0.01
N ALA A 125 6.47 -2.50 -1.01
CA ALA A 125 5.22 -2.11 -1.65
C ALA A 125 4.31 -3.33 -1.74
N VAL A 126 3.16 -3.24 -1.07
CA VAL A 126 2.23 -4.36 -0.88
C VAL A 126 0.83 -3.90 -1.26
N LYS A 127 0.12 -4.67 -2.08
CA LYS A 127 -1.28 -4.39 -2.44
C LYS A 127 -2.21 -5.53 -2.05
N THR A 128 -3.50 -5.23 -1.94
CA THR A 128 -4.55 -6.24 -1.74
C THR A 128 -4.39 -7.38 -2.74
N LYS A 129 -4.58 -8.62 -2.29
CA LYS A 129 -4.62 -9.77 -3.19
C LYS A 129 -5.71 -9.56 -4.27
N PRO A 130 -5.45 -9.88 -5.54
CA PRO A 130 -6.51 -9.87 -6.53
C PRO A 130 -7.60 -10.84 -6.09
N VAL A 131 -8.85 -10.38 -6.11
CA VAL A 131 -9.99 -11.26 -5.89
C VAL A 131 -10.06 -12.16 -7.13
N ASN A 132 -9.61 -13.39 -7.00
CA ASN A 132 -9.82 -14.39 -8.05
C ASN A 132 -11.34 -14.53 -8.24
N THR A 133 -11.81 -14.09 -9.40
CA THR A 133 -13.17 -14.32 -9.87
C THR A 133 -13.23 -15.63 -10.62
#